data_AF-A0A1H5LPL7-F1
#
_entry.id   AF-A0A1H5LPL7-F1
#
_cell.length_a   1.000
_cell.length_b   1.000
_cell.length_c   1.000
_cell.angle_alpha   90.00
_cell.angle_beta   90.00
_cell.angle_gamma   90.00
#
_symmetry.space_group_name_H-M   'P 1'
#
loop_
_entity.id
_entity.type
_entity.pdbx_description
1 polymer ?
#
loop_
_entity_poly.entity_id
_entity_poly.type
_entity_poly.pdbx_seq_one_letter_code
_entity_poly.pdbx_strand_id
1 'polypeptide(L)'
;MTTNSLSTRRPTRRLARACATALAVAGAALLPVSSASAATLEAHVSYIKDDPYGVNLYDVRFNGTVSSDGPRHYTVKGELDAYCHHGALTGQSVTLGYRNWNGSWHYKSYWCTDTPVKIDVRSDRHENGSVELVVGATSGIANTYQYGDVEFYQIG
;
A
#
# COMPACT_ATOMS: atom_id res chain seq x y z
N MET A 1 7.59 -14.03 45.98
CA MET A 1 7.30 -15.23 46.79
C MET A 1 5.79 -15.37 46.95
N THR A 2 5.08 -15.95 45.98
CA THR A 2 3.79 -16.62 46.18
C THR A 2 3.46 -17.44 44.92
N THR A 3 3.64 -18.75 45.07
CA THR A 3 3.19 -19.81 44.17
C THR A 3 1.70 -20.06 44.41
N ASN A 4 0.93 -20.47 43.40
CA ASN A 4 -0.15 -21.43 43.63
C ASN A 4 -0.44 -22.27 42.37
N SER A 5 -0.13 -23.55 42.56
CA SER A 5 -0.48 -24.73 41.77
C SER A 5 -1.88 -25.19 42.16
N LEU A 6 -2.68 -25.68 41.21
CA LEU A 6 -3.67 -26.72 41.52
C LEU A 6 -4.04 -27.53 40.28
N SER A 7 -3.48 -28.74 40.29
CA SER A 7 -3.81 -29.91 39.49
C SER A 7 -5.10 -30.55 40.00
N THR A 8 -5.98 -31.03 39.11
CA THR A 8 -6.87 -32.16 39.40
C THR A 8 -7.31 -32.85 38.11
N ARG A 9 -6.83 -34.09 37.94
CA ARG A 9 -7.27 -35.06 36.93
C ARG A 9 -8.43 -35.93 37.48
N ARG A 10 -9.17 -36.53 36.54
CA ARG A 10 -9.92 -37.83 36.54
C ARG A 10 -11.45 -37.66 36.33
N PRO A 11 -12.20 -38.71 35.92
CA PRO A 11 -11.88 -39.88 35.11
C PRO A 11 -12.86 -40.13 33.93
N THR A 12 -12.42 -41.01 33.04
CA THR A 12 -13.15 -41.82 32.04
C THR A 12 -14.58 -42.24 32.39
N ARG A 13 -15.50 -42.08 31.43
CA ARG A 13 -16.66 -42.98 31.24
C ARG A 13 -16.73 -43.46 29.80
N ARG A 14 -16.91 -44.77 29.69
CA ARG A 14 -17.03 -45.57 28.47
C ARG A 14 -18.46 -45.50 27.91
N LEU A 15 -18.56 -45.96 26.65
CA LEU A 15 -19.71 -46.57 25.97
C LEU A 15 -20.81 -45.62 25.46
N ALA A 16 -20.88 -45.47 24.15
CA ALA A 16 -21.97 -46.07 23.37
C ALA A 16 -21.56 -46.16 21.90
N ARG A 17 -21.49 -47.38 21.37
CA ARG A 17 -21.54 -47.66 19.94
C ARG A 17 -22.94 -47.31 19.46
N ALA A 18 -23.04 -46.40 18.50
CA ALA A 18 -24.15 -46.35 17.56
C ALA A 18 -23.54 -46.27 16.17
N CYS A 19 -23.53 -47.41 15.49
CA CYS A 19 -23.34 -47.46 14.04
C CYS A 19 -24.51 -46.73 13.40
N ALA A 20 -24.24 -45.57 12.81
CA ALA A 20 -25.07 -44.99 11.78
C ALA A 20 -24.17 -44.81 10.55
N THR A 21 -24.26 -45.77 9.63
CA THR A 21 -23.66 -45.71 8.31
C THR A 21 -24.41 -44.65 7.51
N ALA A 22 -24.04 -43.38 7.70
CA ALA A 22 -24.49 -42.29 6.85
C ALA A 22 -23.68 -42.36 5.55
N LEU A 23 -24.34 -42.70 4.45
CA LEU A 23 -23.84 -42.46 3.11
C LEU A 23 -23.67 -40.93 2.95
N ALA A 24 -22.48 -40.42 3.22
CA ALA A 24 -22.12 -39.07 2.85
C ALA A 24 -21.87 -39.07 1.34
N VAL A 25 -22.89 -38.69 0.56
CA VAL A 25 -22.72 -38.32 -0.84
C VAL A 25 -21.71 -37.18 -0.85
N ALA A 26 -20.47 -37.48 -1.25
CA ALA A 26 -19.44 -36.50 -1.51
C ALA A 26 -19.83 -35.71 -2.78
N GLY A 27 -20.85 -34.86 -2.65
CA GLY A 27 -21.08 -33.78 -3.58
C GLY A 27 -19.92 -32.82 -3.40
N ALA A 28 -18.88 -32.98 -4.22
CA ALA A 28 -17.88 -31.95 -4.39
C ALA A 28 -18.60 -30.72 -4.92
N ALA A 29 -19.06 -29.86 -4.01
CA ALA A 29 -19.52 -28.54 -4.33
C ALA A 29 -18.31 -27.83 -4.95
N LEU A 30 -18.27 -27.81 -6.29
CA LEU A 30 -17.41 -26.94 -7.05
C LEU A 30 -17.86 -25.53 -6.72
N LEU A 31 -17.34 -24.99 -5.62
CA LEU A 31 -17.47 -23.57 -5.32
C LEU A 31 -16.86 -22.85 -6.52
N PRO A 32 -17.58 -21.90 -7.14
CA PRO A 32 -17.00 -21.10 -8.21
C PRO A 32 -15.76 -20.43 -7.61
N VAL A 33 -14.59 -20.83 -8.09
CA VAL A 33 -13.34 -20.11 -7.83
C VAL A 33 -13.48 -18.83 -8.61
N SER A 34 -14.03 -17.80 -7.98
CA SER A 34 -14.03 -16.45 -8.51
C SER A 34 -12.57 -16.09 -8.73
N SER A 35 -12.15 -16.13 -10.00
CA SER A 35 -10.82 -15.71 -10.39
C SER A 35 -10.77 -14.21 -10.10
N ALA A 36 -10.14 -13.84 -8.99
CA ALA A 36 -9.84 -12.45 -8.69
C ALA A 36 -9.03 -11.92 -9.87
N SER A 37 -9.72 -11.20 -10.75
CA SER A 37 -9.10 -10.65 -11.95
C SER A 37 -8.13 -9.58 -11.48
N ALA A 38 -6.87 -9.65 -11.93
CA ALA A 38 -5.87 -8.67 -11.59
C ALA A 38 -6.37 -7.29 -12.04
N ALA A 39 -6.80 -6.48 -11.09
CA ALA A 39 -7.29 -5.13 -11.34
C ALA A 39 -6.09 -4.21 -11.52
N THR A 40 -6.09 -3.45 -12.61
CA THR A 40 -5.14 -2.37 -12.87
C THR A 40 -5.91 -1.08 -12.98
N LEU A 41 -5.51 -0.08 -12.21
CA LEU A 41 -6.08 1.26 -12.20
C LEU A 41 -5.03 2.27 -12.65
N GLU A 42 -5.44 3.26 -13.42
CA GLU A 42 -4.62 4.44 -13.68
C GLU A 42 -4.46 5.27 -12.41
N ALA A 43 -3.26 5.81 -12.22
CA ALA A 43 -2.90 6.59 -11.04
C ALA A 43 -2.29 7.92 -11.44
N HIS A 44 -2.91 8.98 -10.93
CA HIS A 44 -2.49 10.36 -11.08
C HIS A 44 -2.47 10.99 -9.69
N VAL A 45 -1.29 11.40 -9.24
CA VAL A 45 -1.09 12.02 -7.92
C VAL A 45 -0.24 13.26 -8.13
N SER A 46 -0.64 14.38 -7.55
CA SER A 46 0.09 15.64 -7.73
C SER A 46 0.23 16.42 -6.44
N TYR A 47 1.34 17.16 -6.34
CA TYR A 47 1.59 18.15 -5.32
C TYR A 47 2.03 19.44 -6.01
N ILE A 48 1.15 20.44 -6.00
CA ILE A 48 1.39 21.75 -6.58
C ILE A 48 1.40 22.76 -5.44
N LYS A 49 2.44 23.60 -5.41
CA LYS A 49 2.55 24.68 -4.42
C LYS A 49 3.00 25.96 -5.09
N ASP A 50 2.22 27.01 -4.87
CA ASP A 50 2.54 28.37 -5.27
C ASP A 50 2.93 29.23 -4.06
N ASP A 51 3.66 30.29 -4.29
CA ASP A 51 3.93 31.33 -3.30
C ASP A 51 2.74 32.31 -3.19
N PRO A 52 2.75 33.27 -2.22
CA PRO A 52 1.68 34.25 -2.08
C PRO A 52 1.47 35.17 -3.29
N TYR A 53 2.40 35.19 -4.26
CA TYR A 53 2.33 35.97 -5.49
C TYR A 53 1.89 35.13 -6.70
N GLY A 54 1.57 33.85 -6.50
CA GLY A 54 1.15 32.93 -7.55
C GLY A 54 2.31 32.37 -8.38
N VAL A 55 3.56 32.48 -7.90
CA VAL A 55 4.71 31.84 -8.55
C VAL A 55 4.73 30.37 -8.13
N ASN A 56 4.74 29.49 -9.12
CA ASN A 56 4.86 28.06 -8.87
C ASN A 56 6.24 27.74 -8.27
N LEU A 57 6.21 27.24 -7.03
CA LEU A 57 7.40 26.80 -6.30
C LEU A 57 7.70 25.33 -6.57
N TYR A 58 6.65 24.50 -6.60
CA TYR A 58 6.74 23.07 -6.84
C TYR A 58 5.56 22.60 -7.67
N ASP A 59 5.83 21.70 -8.60
CA ASP A 59 4.83 20.90 -9.31
C ASP A 59 5.40 19.48 -9.44
N VAL A 60 5.00 18.59 -8.54
CA VAL A 60 5.41 17.19 -8.54
C VAL A 60 4.23 16.33 -8.96
N ARG A 61 4.40 15.47 -9.95
CA ARG A 61 3.34 14.62 -10.48
C ARG A 61 3.83 13.19 -10.65
N PHE A 62 3.04 12.25 -10.18
CA PHE A 62 3.16 10.85 -10.55
C PHE A 62 2.05 10.48 -11.53
N ASN A 63 2.43 9.92 -12.67
CA ASN A 63 1.50 9.38 -13.67
C ASN A 63 1.86 7.92 -13.95
N GLY A 64 0.90 7.02 -13.79
CA GLY A 64 1.17 5.60 -13.94
C GLY A 64 -0.04 4.70 -13.68
N THR A 65 0.24 3.53 -13.15
CA THR A 65 -0.74 2.50 -12.83
C THR A 65 -0.46 1.85 -11.49
N VAL A 66 -1.53 1.49 -10.79
CA VAL A 66 -1.50 0.59 -9.63
C VAL A 66 -2.22 -0.69 -10.01
N SER A 67 -1.55 -1.83 -9.84
CA SER A 67 -2.10 -3.15 -10.20
C SER A 67 -2.03 -4.11 -9.03
N SER A 68 -3.02 -4.99 -8.90
CA SER A 68 -2.85 -6.19 -8.07
C SER A 68 -1.90 -7.18 -8.74
N ASP A 69 -1.00 -7.73 -7.93
CA ASP A 69 -0.05 -8.76 -8.32
C ASP A 69 -0.29 -10.00 -7.45
N GLY A 70 -1.40 -10.68 -7.77
CA GLY A 70 -1.93 -11.77 -6.98
C GLY A 70 -2.66 -11.31 -5.70
N PRO A 71 -2.91 -12.23 -4.76
CA PRO A 71 -3.76 -11.98 -3.60
C PRO A 71 -3.10 -11.15 -2.49
N ARG A 72 -1.76 -11.04 -2.51
CA ARG A 72 -0.98 -10.46 -1.41
C ARG A 72 0.02 -9.39 -1.83
N HIS A 73 0.13 -9.09 -3.12
CA HIS A 73 1.04 -8.05 -3.59
C HIS A 73 0.33 -7.08 -4.53
N TYR A 74 0.93 -5.90 -4.65
CA TYR A 74 0.59 -4.90 -5.63
C TYR A 74 1.85 -4.36 -6.29
N THR A 75 1.68 -3.78 -7.47
CA THR A 75 2.73 -3.04 -8.16
C THR A 75 2.29 -1.61 -8.45
N VAL A 76 3.22 -0.67 -8.32
CA VAL A 76 3.08 0.72 -8.75
C VAL A 76 4.10 0.96 -9.83
N LYS A 77 3.65 1.34 -11.03
CA LYS A 77 4.51 1.59 -12.18
C LYS A 77 4.15 2.90 -12.83
N GLY A 78 5.14 3.69 -13.24
CA GLY A 78 4.87 4.97 -13.87
C GLY A 78 6.10 5.86 -13.92
N GLU A 79 5.84 7.16 -14.03
CA GLU A 79 6.86 8.20 -14.06
C GLU A 79 6.55 9.22 -12.97
N LEU A 80 7.58 9.56 -12.19
CA LEU A 80 7.56 10.68 -11.27
C LEU A 80 8.27 11.85 -11.97
N ASP A 81 7.51 12.86 -12.32
CA ASP A 81 7.98 14.09 -12.94
C ASP A 81 7.87 15.25 -11.94
N ALA A 82 8.77 16.21 -12.05
CA ALA A 82 8.76 17.35 -11.18
C ALA A 82 9.38 18.60 -11.77
N TYR A 83 8.79 19.73 -11.39
CA TYR A 83 9.39 21.04 -11.44
C TYR A 83 9.63 21.55 -10.02
N CYS A 84 10.83 22.07 -9.78
CA CYS A 84 11.17 22.78 -8.55
C CYS A 84 11.77 24.14 -8.89
N HIS A 85 11.25 25.18 -8.25
CA HIS A 85 11.72 26.54 -8.48
C HIS A 85 13.21 26.69 -8.14
N HIS A 86 13.93 27.39 -9.01
CA HIS A 86 15.33 27.73 -8.79
C HIS A 86 15.45 28.78 -7.69
N GLY A 87 16.38 28.61 -6.74
CA GLY A 87 16.62 29.60 -5.68
C GLY A 87 16.71 29.03 -4.27
N ALA A 88 16.44 27.73 -4.08
CA ALA A 88 16.82 27.06 -2.85
C ALA A 88 18.36 27.05 -2.70
N LEU A 89 18.85 27.37 -1.49
CA LEU A 89 20.28 27.29 -1.17
C LEU A 89 20.79 25.83 -1.12
N THR A 90 19.87 24.88 -0.95
CA THR A 90 20.13 23.45 -0.86
C THR A 90 19.55 22.71 -2.06
N GLY A 91 20.10 21.53 -2.36
CA GLY A 91 19.49 20.62 -3.32
C GLY A 91 18.07 20.26 -2.88
N GLN A 92 17.14 20.30 -3.84
CA GLN A 92 15.73 19.97 -3.62
C GLN A 92 15.48 18.53 -4.08
N SER A 93 14.76 17.76 -3.26
CA SER A 93 14.38 16.38 -3.55
C SER A 93 12.86 16.28 -3.70
N VAL A 94 12.43 15.32 -4.50
CA VAL A 94 11.03 14.94 -4.68
C VAL A 94 10.83 13.49 -4.24
N THR A 95 9.63 13.16 -3.81
CA THR A 95 9.32 11.86 -3.22
C THR A 95 7.98 11.34 -3.72
N LEU A 96 7.95 10.03 -4.01
CA LEU A 96 6.73 9.23 -4.07
C LEU A 96 6.62 8.42 -2.77
N GLY A 97 5.57 8.68 -2.00
CA GLY A 97 5.13 7.87 -0.87
C GLY A 97 4.07 6.86 -1.30
N TYR A 98 4.16 5.65 -0.78
CA TYR A 98 3.19 4.59 -1.04
C TYR A 98 3.01 3.68 0.17
N ARG A 99 1.79 3.18 0.38
CA ARG A 99 1.49 2.15 1.38
C ARG A 99 0.25 1.35 1.02
N ASN A 100 0.08 0.19 1.63
CA ASN A 100 -1.23 -0.45 1.73
C ASN A 100 -2.09 0.22 2.81
N TRP A 101 -3.41 0.05 2.73
CA TRP A 101 -4.36 0.51 3.74
C TRP A 101 -3.93 0.12 5.16
N ASN A 102 -3.87 1.10 6.07
CA ASN A 102 -3.36 0.96 7.45
C ASN A 102 -1.91 0.46 7.60
N GLY A 103 -1.15 0.43 6.51
CA GLY A 103 0.26 0.08 6.51
C GLY A 103 1.18 1.22 6.92
N SER A 104 2.47 0.89 6.98
CA SER A 104 3.53 1.89 7.11
C SER A 104 3.83 2.53 5.77
N TRP A 105 4.16 3.83 5.78
CA TRP A 105 4.59 4.52 4.58
C TRP A 105 5.98 4.07 4.14
N HIS A 106 6.11 3.82 2.84
CA HIS A 106 7.37 3.65 2.14
C HIS A 106 7.58 4.83 1.20
N TYR A 107 8.85 5.19 0.96
CA TYR A 107 9.18 6.37 0.17
C TYR A 107 10.30 6.05 -0.82
N LYS A 108 10.16 6.60 -2.03
CA LYS A 108 11.25 6.70 -3.02
C LYS A 108 11.50 8.18 -3.31
N SER A 109 12.72 8.61 -3.04
CA SER A 109 13.13 10.00 -3.18
C SER A 109 14.22 10.15 -4.23
N TYR A 110 14.18 11.25 -4.98
CA TYR A 110 15.10 11.58 -6.06
C TYR A 110 15.43 13.07 -6.00
N TRP A 111 16.57 13.48 -6.57
CA TRP A 111 16.81 14.91 -6.75
C TRP A 111 15.87 15.46 -7.81
N CYS A 112 15.42 16.70 -7.63
CA CYS A 112 14.54 17.35 -8.61
C CYS A 112 15.23 17.60 -9.96
N THR A 113 16.57 17.57 -10.00
CA THR A 113 17.34 17.62 -11.25
C THR A 113 17.36 16.30 -12.01
N ASP A 114 16.97 15.20 -11.35
CA ASP A 114 16.99 13.86 -11.94
C ASP A 114 15.63 13.50 -12.55
N THR A 115 14.58 14.29 -12.33
CA THR A 115 13.25 14.06 -12.92
C THR A 115 13.19 14.45 -14.40
N PRO A 116 12.41 13.74 -15.22
CA PRO A 116 11.50 12.64 -14.84
C PRO A 116 12.22 11.31 -14.55
N VAL A 117 11.71 10.53 -13.58
CA VAL A 117 12.24 9.21 -13.21
C VAL A 117 11.19 8.11 -13.31
N LYS A 118 11.61 6.93 -13.78
CA LYS A 118 10.74 5.75 -13.81
C LYS A 118 10.59 5.12 -12.43
N ILE A 119 9.35 4.79 -12.09
CA ILE A 119 8.98 4.06 -10.89
C ILE A 119 8.55 2.65 -11.29
N ASP A 120 9.15 1.65 -10.66
CA ASP A 120 8.65 0.28 -10.63
C ASP A 120 8.82 -0.23 -9.20
N VAL A 121 7.71 -0.38 -8.50
CA VAL A 121 7.63 -0.81 -7.10
C VAL A 121 6.73 -2.02 -7.02
N ARG A 122 7.13 -2.99 -6.20
CA ARG A 122 6.30 -4.11 -5.76
C ARG A 122 6.29 -4.11 -4.23
N SER A 123 5.11 -4.27 -3.64
CA SER A 123 4.95 -4.30 -2.19
C SER A 123 3.78 -5.20 -1.77
N ASP A 124 3.72 -5.52 -0.48
CA ASP A 124 2.65 -6.35 0.09
C ASP A 124 1.35 -5.57 0.25
N ARG A 125 0.22 -6.23 -0.02
CA ARG A 125 -1.13 -5.72 0.26
C ARG A 125 -1.90 -6.70 1.14
N HIS A 126 -2.85 -6.13 1.88
CA HIS A 126 -3.92 -6.93 2.45
C HIS A 126 -4.91 -7.35 1.36
N GLU A 127 -5.52 -8.51 1.53
CA GLU A 127 -6.62 -8.97 0.69
C GLU A 127 -7.75 -7.92 0.75
N ASN A 128 -8.22 -7.48 -0.41
CA ASN A 128 -9.21 -6.41 -0.55
C ASN A 128 -8.81 -5.03 0.01
N GLY A 129 -7.52 -4.81 0.30
CA GLY A 129 -7.00 -3.51 0.74
C GLY A 129 -6.81 -2.53 -0.41
N SER A 130 -6.96 -1.23 -0.13
CA SER A 130 -6.54 -0.16 -1.03
C SER A 130 -5.03 0.09 -0.94
N VAL A 131 -4.50 0.66 -2.01
CA VAL A 131 -3.15 1.25 -2.07
C VAL A 131 -3.30 2.75 -1.97
N GLU A 132 -2.49 3.38 -1.12
CA GLU A 132 -2.45 4.82 -0.94
C GLU A 132 -1.16 5.35 -1.53
N LEU A 133 -1.27 6.40 -2.35
CA LEU A 133 -0.14 7.11 -2.93
C LEU A 133 -0.15 8.57 -2.51
N VAL A 134 1.02 9.16 -2.35
CA VAL A 134 1.20 10.60 -2.13
C VAL A 134 2.50 11.04 -2.79
N VAL A 135 2.55 12.26 -3.32
CA VAL A 135 3.80 12.85 -3.78
C VAL A 135 4.13 14.11 -2.99
N GLY A 136 5.41 14.47 -2.97
CA GLY A 136 5.88 15.64 -2.24
C GLY A 136 7.25 16.10 -2.67
N ALA A 137 7.66 17.24 -2.12
CA ALA A 137 8.98 17.83 -2.32
C ALA A 137 9.56 18.34 -0.99
N THR A 138 10.88 18.41 -0.91
CA THR A 138 11.56 19.14 0.18
C THR A 138 11.43 20.63 -0.04
N SER A 139 11.19 21.39 1.01
CA SER A 139 11.12 22.86 0.93
C SER A 139 11.93 23.57 2.02
N GLY A 140 12.29 24.82 1.71
CA GLY A 140 12.95 25.75 2.64
C GLY A 140 14.38 25.37 2.99
N ILE A 141 14.98 26.13 3.92
CA ILE A 141 16.38 25.97 4.35
C ILE A 141 16.65 24.67 5.12
N ALA A 142 15.60 24.03 5.64
CA ALA A 142 15.70 22.84 6.48
C ALA A 142 15.39 21.54 5.70
N ASN A 143 15.15 21.62 4.38
CA ASN A 143 14.77 20.48 3.54
C ASN A 143 13.64 19.61 4.13
N THR A 144 12.61 20.26 4.69
CA THR A 144 11.46 19.54 5.25
C THR A 144 10.53 19.09 4.13
N TYR A 145 10.07 17.84 4.21
CA TYR A 145 9.11 17.31 3.23
C TYR A 145 7.73 17.91 3.44
N GLN A 146 7.14 18.34 2.33
CA GLN A 146 5.73 18.69 2.23
C GLN A 146 5.09 17.78 1.18
N TYR A 147 3.88 17.34 1.47
CA TYR A 147 3.16 16.36 0.68
C TYR A 147 1.82 16.94 0.23
N GLY A 148 1.35 16.49 -0.93
CA GLY A 148 -0.01 16.76 -1.40
C GLY A 148 -1.04 15.88 -0.72
N ASP A 149 -2.20 15.78 -1.36
CA ASP A 149 -3.28 14.91 -0.92
C ASP A 149 -2.94 13.43 -1.16
N VAL A 150 -3.48 12.56 -0.30
CA VAL A 150 -3.34 11.10 -0.43
C VAL A 150 -4.43 10.60 -1.37
N GLU A 151 -4.02 9.86 -2.39
CA GLU A 151 -4.91 9.22 -3.36
C GLU A 151 -5.07 7.73 -3.06
N PHE A 152 -6.30 7.22 -3.21
CA PHE A 152 -6.69 5.86 -2.83
C PHE A 152 -7.07 5.01 -4.05
N TYR A 153 -6.45 3.84 -4.19
CA TYR A 153 -6.66 2.94 -5.31
C TYR A 153 -7.14 1.57 -4.83
N GLN A 154 -8.36 1.18 -5.18
CA GLN A 154 -8.97 -0.09 -4.78
C GLN A 154 -8.74 -1.17 -5.85
N ILE A 155 -7.70 -2.00 -5.66
CA ILE A 155 -7.19 -2.94 -6.68
C ILE A 155 -7.59 -4.41 -6.46
N GLY A 156 -8.75 -4.66 -5.84
CA GLY A 156 -9.37 -5.99 -5.78
C GLY A 156 -9.11 -6.71 -4.49
#